data_AF-A0A353DGJ2-F1
#
_entry.id   AF-A0A353DGJ2-F1
#
_cell.length_a   1.000
_cell.length_b   1.000
_cell.length_c   1.000
_cell.angle_alpha   90.00
_cell.angle_beta   90.00
_cell.angle_gamma   90.00
#
_symmetry.space_group_name_H-M   'P 1'
#
loop_
_entity.id
_entity.type
_entity.pdbx_description
1 polymer ?
#
loop_
_entity_poly.entity_id
_entity_poly.type
_entity_poly.pdbx_seq_one_letter_code
_entity_poly.pdbx_strand_id
1 'polypeptide(L)' 'ASSHSSRNLPIIAAGGGMKHGKHHRFDREGRDGRPLSDLFVTLLQQLGVEREEFSTSQSNLNDLLT' A
#
# COMPACT_ATOMS: atom_id res chain seq x y z
N ALA A 1 -28.23 10.09 5.30
CA ALA A 1 -27.35 9.30 4.40
C ALA A 1 -26.05 9.02 5.13
N SER A 2 -25.59 7.76 5.18
CA SER A 2 -24.23 7.45 5.64
C SER A 2 -23.30 7.47 4.44
N SER A 3 -22.21 8.24 4.51
CA SER A 3 -21.15 8.19 3.51
C SER A 3 -20.21 7.04 3.86
N HIS A 4 -19.99 6.13 2.90
CA HIS A 4 -18.87 5.21 3.00
C HIS A 4 -17.56 6.00 2.85
N SER A 5 -16.62 5.78 3.76
CA SER A 5 -15.29 6.39 3.72
C SER A 5 -14.25 5.28 3.59
N SER A 6 -13.40 5.39 2.57
CA SER A 6 -12.20 4.57 2.38
C SER A 6 -10.93 5.30 2.82
N ARG A 7 -11.05 6.35 3.66
CA ARG A 7 -9.92 7.17 4.11
C ARG A 7 -9.25 6.54 5.32
N ASN A 8 -7.92 6.41 5.27
CA ASN A 8 -7.04 5.99 6.37
C ASN A 8 -7.51 4.69 7.06
N LEU A 9 -7.68 3.64 6.26
CA LEU A 9 -8.12 2.33 6.76
C LEU A 9 -6.95 1.60 7.44
N PRO A 10 -7.20 0.88 8.55
CA PRO A 10 -6.21 -0.03 9.10
C PRO A 10 -6.05 -1.24 8.16
N ILE A 11 -4.82 -1.55 7.80
CA ILE A 11 -4.47 -2.66 6.90
C ILE A 11 -3.40 -3.52 7.58
N ILE A 12 -3.57 -4.83 7.52
CA ILE A 12 -2.57 -5.80 7.96
C ILE A 12 -2.19 -6.63 6.73
N ALA A 13 -0.89 -6.66 6.42
CA ALA A 13 -0.31 -7.49 5.38
C ALA A 13 0.84 -8.32 5.97
N ALA A 14 0.81 -9.63 5.74
CA ALA A 14 1.84 -10.57 6.18
C ALA A 14 1.88 -11.75 5.20
N GLY A 15 3.05 -12.35 5.00
CA GLY A 15 3.24 -13.40 4.01
C GLY A 15 4.64 -13.40 3.41
N GLY A 16 4.93 -14.38 2.55
CA GLY A 16 6.26 -14.69 2.02
C GLY A 16 7.07 -13.48 1.52
N GLY A 17 8.38 -13.50 1.80
CA GLY A 17 9.34 -12.48 1.36
C GLY A 17 9.20 -11.09 2.02
N MET A 18 8.13 -10.83 2.79
CA MET A 18 7.92 -9.53 3.42
C MET A 18 8.65 -9.37 4.76
N LYS A 19 9.17 -8.17 5.02
CA LYS A 19 9.69 -7.71 6.33
C LYS A 19 8.55 -7.38 7.31
N HIS A 20 7.85 -8.40 7.77
CA HIS A 20 6.70 -8.26 8.68
C HIS A 20 7.10 -7.85 10.12
N GLY A 21 6.10 -7.61 10.98
CA GLY A 21 6.28 -7.28 12.41
C GLY A 21 6.53 -5.79 12.70
N LYS A 22 6.28 -4.92 11.72
CA LYS A 22 6.39 -3.46 11.85
C LYS A 22 5.03 -2.80 11.70
N HIS A 23 4.85 -1.68 12.38
CA HIS A 23 3.71 -0.79 12.19
C HIS A 23 4.19 0.47 11.45
N HIS A 24 3.65 0.70 10.26
CA HIS A 24 3.90 1.89 9.45
C HIS A 24 2.66 2.76 9.42
N ARG A 25 2.80 4.02 9.83
CA ARG A 25 1.73 5.00 9.81
C ARG A 25 1.98 5.99 8.67
N PHE A 26 0.98 6.19 7.83
CA PHE A 26 1.01 7.15 6.73
C PHE A 26 0.09 8.30 7.08
N ASP A 27 0.62 9.28 7.80
CA ASP A 27 -0.10 10.52 8.05
C ASP A 27 -0.36 11.25 6.73
N ARG A 28 -1.47 11.99 6.69
CA ARG A 28 -1.93 12.66 5.47
C ARG A 28 -2.38 14.07 5.80
N GLU A 29 -1.75 15.06 5.19
CA GLU A 29 -2.21 16.44 5.10
C GLU A 29 -2.82 16.70 3.71
N GLY A 30 -4.15 16.58 3.62
CA GLY A 30 -4.85 16.81 2.36
C GLY A 30 -4.81 15.61 1.41
N ARG A 31 -3.99 15.63 0.35
CA ARG A 31 -3.93 14.58 -0.71
C ARG A 31 -2.53 13.95 -0.88
N ASP A 32 -1.63 14.20 0.06
CA ASP A 32 -0.21 13.80 0.07
C ASP A 32 0.08 12.40 0.64
N GLY A 33 -0.92 11.74 1.22
CA GLY A 33 -0.76 10.43 1.84
C GLY A 33 -0.52 9.32 0.81
N ARG A 34 0.20 8.27 1.21
CA ARG A 34 0.46 7.12 0.33
C ARG A 34 -0.83 6.38 0.00
N PRO A 35 -1.17 6.18 -1.29
CA PRO A 35 -2.38 5.48 -1.66
C PRO A 35 -2.24 3.97 -1.40
N LEU A 36 -3.35 3.33 -1.04
CA LEU A 36 -3.39 1.88 -0.82
C LEU A 36 -3.02 1.07 -2.09
N SER A 37 -3.14 1.66 -3.27
CA SER A 37 -2.71 1.05 -4.53
C SER A 37 -1.19 0.82 -4.60
N ASP A 38 -0.35 1.57 -3.88
CA ASP A 38 1.09 1.29 -3.78
C ASP A 38 1.35 -0.10 -3.16
N LEU A 39 0.55 -0.48 -2.16
CA LEU A 39 0.60 -1.81 -1.57
C LEU A 39 0.20 -2.88 -2.61
N PHE A 40 -0.78 -2.59 -3.47
CA PHE A 40 -1.19 -3.53 -4.50
C PHE A 40 -0.08 -3.76 -5.55
N VAL A 41 0.61 -2.70 -5.99
CA VAL A 41 1.78 -2.83 -6.87
C VAL A 41 2.87 -3.68 -6.21
N THR A 42 3.13 -3.46 -4.91
CA THR A 42 4.08 -4.27 -4.12
C THR A 42 3.72 -5.75 -4.11
N LEU A 43 2.43 -6.07 -3.90
CA LEU A 43 1.96 -7.46 -3.88
C LEU A 43 2.08 -8.13 -5.26
N LEU A 44 1.80 -7.41 -6.34
CA LEU A 44 1.98 -7.93 -7.71
C LEU A 44 3.44 -8.30 -7.97
N GLN A 45 4.37 -7.42 -7.62
CA GLN A 45 5.81 -7.64 -7.81
C GLN A 45 6.32 -8.81 -6.95
N GLN A 46 5.87 -8.93 -5.69
CA GLN A 46 6.21 -10.11 -4.86
C GLN A 46 5.67 -11.43 -5.44
N LEU A 47 4.60 -11.38 -6.23
CA LEU A 47 4.05 -12.53 -6.95
C LEU A 47 4.70 -12.76 -8.33
N GLY A 48 5.74 -12.00 -8.68
CA GLY A 48 6.45 -12.10 -9.97
C GLY A 48 5.74 -11.43 -11.15
N VAL A 49 4.76 -10.56 -10.88
CA VAL A 49 4.05 -9.76 -11.89
C VAL A 49 4.66 -8.37 -11.94
N GLU A 50 5.58 -8.16 -12.87
CA GLU A 50 6.31 -6.90 -13.08
C GLU A 50 5.36 -5.79 -13.59
N ARG A 51 4.89 -4.94 -12.66
CA ARG A 51 4.10 -3.73 -12.93
C ARG A 51 4.61 -2.59 -12.07
N GLU A 52 4.69 -1.39 -12.63
CA GLU A 52 5.17 -0.19 -11.92
C GLU A 52 4.03 0.74 -11.48
N GLU A 53 2.83 0.54 -12.02
CA GLU A 53 1.66 1.40 -11.76
C GLU A 53 0.37 0.58 -11.64
N PHE A 54 -0.58 1.13 -10.88
CA PHE A 54 -1.95 0.63 -10.82
C PHE A 54 -2.92 1.74 -10.42
N SER A 55 -3.98 1.94 -11.21
CA SER A 55 -4.93 3.04 -11.03
C SER A 55 -4.19 4.38 -10.99
N THR A 56 -4.24 5.11 -9.88
CA THR A 56 -3.53 6.39 -9.70
C THR A 56 -2.16 6.25 -9.02
N SER A 57 -1.73 5.04 -8.67
CA SER A 57 -0.40 4.81 -8.09
C SER A 57 0.65 4.73 -9.20
N GLN A 58 1.77 5.40 -8.97
CA GLN A 58 2.99 5.36 -9.78
C GLN A 58 4.18 4.86 -8.94
N SER A 59 3.91 4.12 -7.86
CA SER A 59 4.92 3.71 -6.88
C SER A 59 4.59 2.36 -6.23
N ASN A 60 5.47 1.91 -5.35
CA ASN A 60 5.31 0.71 -4.54
C ASN A 60 5.86 0.96 -3.12
N LEU A 61 5.83 -0.07 -2.28
CA LEU A 61 6.30 -0.06 -0.90
C LEU A 61 7.45 -1.05 -0.69
N ASN A 62 8.17 -1.44 -1.75
CA ASN A 62 9.24 -2.44 -1.64
C ASN A 62 10.32 -2.02 -0.64
N ASP A 63 10.66 -0.72 -0.59
CA ASP A 63 11.62 -0.16 0.36
C ASP A 63 11.23 -0.39 1.83
N LEU A 64 9.93 -0.47 2.10
CA LEU A 64 9.37 -0.70 3.44
C LEU A 64 9.10 -2.18 3.72
N LEU A 65 8.57 -2.90 2.74
CA LEU A 65 7.96 -4.21 2.92
C LEU A 65 8.83 -5.38 2.46
N THR A 66 9.85 -5.18 1.64
CA THR A 66 10.72 -6.25 1.08
C THR A 66 12.18 -6.00 1.44
#